data_AF-A0AAP0R854-F1
#
_entry.id   AF-A0AAP0R854-F1
#
_cell.length_a   1.000
_cell.length_b   1.000
_cell.length_c   1.000
_cell.angle_alpha   90.00
_cell.angle_beta   90.00
_cell.angle_gamma   90.00
#
_symmetry.space_group_name_H-M   'P 1'
#
loop_
_entity.id
_entity.type
_entity.pdbx_description
1 polymer ?
#
loop_
_entity_poly.entity_id
_entity_poly.type
_entity_poly.pdbx_seq_one_letter_code
_entity_poly.pdbx_strand_id
1 'polypeptide(L)'
;MDTALRCFLRSHTQGPLNWEVKIWASASGEGWLLPSDAESWQCPRTLDLKSSGESQVEEAFFNQVVAMSQAGFLLLANAKKNAIYAVHLEYGPNPAATRMDYIAEFTVTMPILSLTGRSDVLHSYPMVKHIIQVYCVQTQAIQLHDLD
;
A
#
# COMPACT_ATOMS: atom_id res chain seq x y z
N MET A 1 11.97 2.10 -7.35
CA MET A 1 10.55 1.99 -7.71
C MET A 1 10.50 1.31 -9.06
N ASP A 2 9.74 0.24 -9.18
CA ASP A 2 9.44 -0.36 -10.47
C ASP A 2 8.81 0.72 -11.36
N THR A 3 9.51 1.15 -12.40
CA THR A 3 9.15 2.36 -13.18
C THR A 3 7.81 2.23 -13.89
N ALA A 4 7.29 1.01 -14.00
CA ALA A 4 6.06 0.69 -14.70
C ALA A 4 4.80 0.65 -13.80
N LEU A 5 4.93 0.78 -12.47
CA LEU A 5 3.78 0.76 -11.54
C LEU A 5 3.80 1.92 -10.56
N ARG A 6 2.61 2.50 -10.34
CA ARG A 6 2.37 3.53 -9.33
C ARG A 6 1.15 3.18 -8.49
N CYS A 7 1.29 3.27 -7.17
CA CYS A 7 0.19 3.09 -6.23
C CYS A 7 -0.24 4.45 -5.69
N PHE A 8 -1.53 4.75 -5.78
CA PHE A 8 -2.10 5.97 -5.22
C PHE A 8 -3.21 5.62 -4.26
N LEU A 9 -3.10 6.08 -3.02
CA LEU A 9 -4.21 6.10 -2.08
C LEU A 9 -5.00 7.38 -2.33
N ARG A 10 -6.26 7.26 -2.69
CA ARG A 10 -7.13 8.40 -2.94
C ARG A 10 -7.74 8.86 -1.62
N SER A 11 -7.47 10.10 -1.25
CA SER A 11 -8.17 10.80 -0.19
C SER A 11 -9.42 11.49 -0.74
N HIS A 12 -10.49 11.54 0.06
CA HIS A 12 -11.66 12.33 -0.28
C HIS A 12 -11.33 13.82 -0.09
N THR A 13 -11.58 14.67 -1.11
CA THR A 13 -11.33 16.12 -1.02
C THR A 13 -12.24 16.85 -0.04
N GLN A 14 -13.25 16.16 0.49
CA GLN A 14 -14.23 16.66 1.48
C GLN A 14 -14.36 15.79 2.75
N GLY A 15 -13.44 14.85 3.03
CA GLY A 15 -13.55 14.03 4.23
C GLY A 15 -12.27 13.25 4.61
N PRO A 16 -12.13 12.83 5.88
CA PRO A 16 -10.89 12.24 6.40
C PRO A 16 -10.64 10.79 5.94
N LEU A 17 -11.43 10.24 5.02
CA LEU A 17 -11.47 8.81 4.76
C LEU A 17 -10.82 8.47 3.43
N ASN A 18 -9.70 7.74 3.50
CA ASN A 18 -9.09 7.08 2.37
C ASN A 18 -9.82 5.76 2.11
N TRP A 19 -10.54 5.66 1.00
CA TRP A 19 -11.43 4.52 0.71
C TRP A 19 -11.02 3.72 -0.53
N GLU A 20 -9.99 4.16 -1.26
CA GLU A 20 -9.63 3.60 -2.56
C GLU A 20 -8.10 3.57 -2.71
N VAL A 21 -7.54 2.40 -3.02
CA VAL A 21 -6.17 2.29 -3.55
C VAL A 21 -6.26 1.98 -5.03
N LYS A 22 -5.60 2.78 -5.85
CA LYS A 22 -5.44 2.52 -7.28
C LYS A 22 -4.03 2.07 -7.59
N ILE A 23 -3.92 1.00 -8.34
CA ILE A 23 -2.67 0.63 -9.00
C ILE A 23 -2.78 1.08 -10.44
N TRP A 24 -1.85 1.94 -10.81
CA TRP A 24 -1.66 2.42 -12.17
C TRP A 24 -0.46 1.70 -12.77
N ALA A 25 -0.65 1.23 -14.00
CA ALA A 25 0.36 0.56 -14.79
C ALA A 25 0.62 1.37 -16.06
N SER A 26 1.86 1.34 -16.52
CA SER A 26 2.18 1.84 -17.86
C SER A 26 1.40 1.03 -18.90
N ALA A 27 0.78 1.70 -19.86
CA ALA A 27 0.02 1.04 -20.93
C ALA A 27 0.92 0.45 -22.03
N SER A 28 2.25 0.60 -21.94
CA SER A 28 3.15 0.04 -22.94
C SER A 28 3.11 -1.50 -22.91
N GLY A 29 3.01 -2.11 -24.08
CA GLY A 29 3.09 -3.56 -24.24
C GLY A 29 4.50 -4.13 -24.06
N GLU A 30 5.50 -3.28 -23.88
CA GLU A 30 6.92 -3.62 -23.86
C GLU A 30 7.43 -4.00 -22.45
N GLY A 31 6.74 -4.93 -21.79
CA GLY A 31 7.19 -5.54 -20.53
C GLY A 31 7.50 -4.56 -19.38
N TRP A 32 8.26 -5.02 -18.39
CA TRP A 32 8.61 -4.27 -17.17
C TRP A 32 9.78 -3.29 -17.34
N LEU A 33 10.56 -3.44 -18.42
CA LEU A 33 11.91 -2.90 -18.51
C LEU A 33 12.03 -1.55 -19.21
N LEU A 34 10.98 -1.07 -19.86
CA LEU A 34 11.01 0.23 -20.52
C LEU A 34 10.16 1.22 -19.73
N PRO A 35 10.76 2.26 -19.12
CA PRO A 35 9.99 3.42 -18.71
C PRO A 35 9.40 4.00 -20.00
N SER A 36 8.13 3.70 -20.25
CA SER A 36 7.47 4.31 -21.38
C SER A 36 7.25 5.78 -21.02
N ASP A 37 7.80 6.68 -21.82
CA ASP A 37 7.34 8.08 -21.90
C ASP A 37 5.87 8.17 -22.37
N ALA A 38 5.16 7.04 -22.48
CA ALA A 38 3.75 6.98 -22.80
C ALA A 38 2.93 7.87 -21.86
N GLU A 39 2.28 8.85 -22.50
CA GLU A 39 1.23 9.68 -21.94
C GLU A 39 -0.02 8.88 -21.46
N SER A 40 -0.03 7.56 -21.62
CA SER A 40 -1.14 6.69 -21.26
C SER A 40 -0.79 5.77 -20.09
N TRP A 41 -1.26 6.16 -18.91
CA TRP A 41 -1.34 5.29 -17.74
C TRP A 41 -2.73 4.67 -17.68
N GLN A 42 -2.81 3.38 -17.41
CA GLN A 42 -4.07 2.70 -17.16
C GLN A 42 -4.18 2.34 -15.69
N CYS A 43 -5.40 2.34 -15.17
CA CYS A 43 -5.69 1.86 -13.82
C CYS A 43 -6.29 0.45 -13.93
N PRO A 44 -5.46 -0.61 -14.06
CA PRO A 44 -5.95 -1.97 -14.24
C PRO A 44 -6.70 -2.48 -12.99
N ARG A 45 -6.36 -1.96 -11.81
CA ARG A 45 -6.90 -2.44 -10.54
C ARG A 45 -7.19 -1.30 -9.58
N THR A 46 -8.39 -1.34 -9.04
CA THR A 46 -8.86 -0.51 -7.93
C THR A 46 -9.20 -1.44 -6.79
N LEU A 47 -8.62 -1.19 -5.62
CA LEU A 47 -8.98 -1.83 -4.37
C LEU A 47 -9.88 -0.88 -3.58
N ASP A 48 -11.16 -1.21 -3.51
CA ASP A 48 -12.11 -0.53 -2.63
C ASP A 48 -11.91 -1.00 -1.19
N LEU A 49 -11.61 -0.07 -0.30
CA LEU A 49 -11.48 -0.33 1.13
C LEU A 49 -12.85 -0.11 1.78
N LYS A 50 -13.56 -1.21 2.06
CA LYS A 50 -14.89 -1.19 2.69
C LYS A 50 -14.83 -1.75 4.10
N SER A 51 -15.53 -1.13 5.04
CA SER A 51 -15.79 -1.75 6.36
C SER A 51 -16.93 -2.76 6.19
N SER A 52 -16.78 -3.95 6.76
CA SER A 52 -17.85 -4.96 6.82
C SER A 52 -18.97 -4.58 7.81
N GLY A 53 -18.76 -3.57 8.67
CA GLY A 53 -19.80 -2.96 9.48
C GLY A 53 -20.51 -1.86 8.71
N GLU A 54 -21.69 -2.17 8.15
CA GLU A 54 -22.48 -1.27 7.27
C GLU A 54 -22.83 0.09 7.91
N SER A 55 -22.73 0.23 9.24
CA SER A 55 -23.05 1.48 9.96
C SER A 55 -21.85 2.37 10.32
N GLN A 56 -20.61 1.96 10.01
CA GLN A 56 -19.40 2.67 10.48
C GLN A 56 -18.39 2.89 9.36
N VAL A 57 -18.75 3.72 8.38
CA VAL A 57 -17.84 4.19 7.32
C VAL A 57 -16.56 4.82 7.91
N GLU A 58 -16.68 5.40 9.10
CA GLU A 58 -15.59 5.96 9.88
C GLU A 58 -14.53 4.94 10.32
N GLU A 59 -14.85 3.65 10.40
CA GLU A 59 -13.91 2.57 10.77
C GLU A 59 -13.04 2.09 9.58
N ALA A 60 -13.44 2.39 8.34
CA ALA A 60 -12.63 2.20 7.13
C ALA A 60 -11.63 3.36 6.95
N PHE A 61 -10.98 3.78 8.04
CA PHE A 61 -10.01 4.87 8.02
C PHE A 61 -8.60 4.32 7.86
N PHE A 62 -8.04 4.46 6.66
CA PHE A 62 -6.64 4.16 6.40
C PHE A 62 -5.86 5.44 6.40
N ASN A 63 -4.89 5.59 7.29
CA ASN A 63 -4.14 6.84 7.42
C ASN A 63 -2.79 6.83 6.71
N GLN A 64 -2.26 5.65 6.39
CA GLN A 64 -0.99 5.51 5.67
C GLN A 64 -1.05 4.37 4.66
N VAL A 65 -0.32 4.56 3.56
CA VAL A 65 -0.05 3.52 2.56
C VAL A 65 1.44 3.49 2.26
N VAL A 66 2.01 2.29 2.14
CA VAL A 66 3.40 2.10 1.73
C VAL A 66 3.45 1.04 0.63
N ALA A 67 3.89 1.43 -0.56
CA ALA A 67 4.10 0.49 -1.66
C ALA A 67 5.53 -0.05 -1.63
N MET A 68 5.66 -1.35 -1.39
CA MET A 68 6.93 -2.09 -1.38
C MET A 68 7.09 -2.87 -2.68
N SER A 69 7.29 -2.14 -3.79
CA SER A 69 7.38 -2.73 -5.13
C SER A 69 8.36 -3.90 -5.26
N GLN A 70 9.57 -3.79 -4.69
CA GLN A 70 10.57 -4.86 -4.76
C GLN A 70 10.17 -6.15 -4.02
N ALA A 71 9.29 -6.03 -3.02
CA ALA A 71 8.78 -7.17 -2.28
C ALA A 71 7.44 -7.67 -2.82
N GLY A 72 6.79 -6.94 -3.72
CA GLY A 72 5.44 -7.25 -4.19
C GLY A 72 4.39 -7.06 -3.08
N PHE A 73 4.50 -6.03 -2.24
CA PHE A 73 3.50 -5.75 -1.21
C PHE A 73 3.05 -4.31 -1.17
N LEU A 74 1.80 -4.12 -0.77
CA LEU A 74 1.22 -2.86 -0.37
C LEU A 74 0.84 -2.97 1.11
N LEU A 75 1.38 -2.08 1.95
CA LEU A 75 1.01 -2.00 3.35
C LEU A 75 0.03 -0.85 3.55
N LEU A 76 -1.05 -1.12 4.29
CA LEU A 76 -2.09 -0.16 4.63
C LEU A 76 -2.21 -0.09 6.15
N ALA A 77 -2.08 1.09 6.74
CA ALA A 77 -2.28 1.28 8.17
C ALA A 77 -3.68 1.84 8.44
N ASN A 78 -4.37 1.27 9.43
CA ASN A 78 -5.60 1.78 9.98
C ASN A 78 -5.38 2.12 11.46
N ALA A 79 -5.13 3.40 11.74
CA ALA A 79 -4.89 3.89 13.09
C ALA A 79 -6.11 3.74 14.02
N LYS A 80 -7.34 3.71 13.49
CA LYS A 80 -8.54 3.52 14.32
C LYS A 80 -8.70 2.09 14.80
N LYS A 81 -8.41 1.12 13.93
CA LYS A 81 -8.43 -0.31 14.26
C LYS A 81 -7.14 -0.81 14.88
N ASN A 82 -6.12 0.05 14.99
CA ASN A 82 -4.77 -0.34 15.37
C ASN A 82 -4.30 -1.56 14.55
N ALA A 83 -4.45 -1.49 13.22
CA ALA A 83 -4.19 -2.63 12.35
C ALA A 83 -3.36 -2.24 11.13
N ILE A 84 -2.52 -3.16 10.65
CA ILE A 84 -1.77 -3.08 9.40
C ILE A 84 -2.27 -4.20 8.51
N TYR A 85 -2.57 -3.87 7.27
CA TYR A 85 -2.96 -4.83 6.25
C TYR A 85 -1.84 -4.91 5.22
N ALA A 86 -1.39 -6.12 4.90
CA ALA A 86 -0.42 -6.37 3.85
C ALA A 86 -1.10 -7.05 2.67
N VAL A 87 -1.21 -6.34 1.56
CA VAL A 87 -1.78 -6.83 0.30
C VAL A 87 -0.63 -7.28 -0.60
N HIS A 88 -0.61 -8.54 -1.01
CA HIS A 88 0.36 -9.05 -1.97
C HIS A 88 0.01 -8.58 -3.40
N LEU A 89 1.05 -8.22 -4.14
CA LEU A 89 1.00 -7.81 -5.54
C LEU A 89 1.68 -8.90 -6.37
N GLU A 90 0.87 -9.70 -7.04
CA GLU A 90 1.36 -10.69 -7.98
C GLU A 90 1.68 -9.99 -9.31
N TYR A 91 2.98 -9.87 -9.61
CA TYR A 91 3.45 -9.31 -10.87
C TYR A 91 3.32 -10.32 -12.00
N GLY A 92 2.45 -10.01 -12.97
CA GLY A 92 2.27 -10.81 -14.17
C GLY A 92 3.38 -10.60 -15.22
N PRO A 93 3.23 -11.18 -16.43
CA PRO A 93 4.20 -11.02 -17.52
C PRO A 93 4.34 -9.57 -18.02
N ASN A 94 3.39 -8.70 -17.69
CA ASN A 94 3.42 -7.28 -18.00
C ASN A 94 2.73 -6.47 -16.87
N PRO A 95 2.94 -5.15 -16.82
CA PRO A 95 2.35 -4.28 -15.79
C PRO A 95 0.81 -4.37 -15.69
N ALA A 96 0.13 -4.48 -16.83
CA ALA A 96 -1.34 -4.59 -16.89
C ALA A 96 -1.87 -5.91 -16.30
N ALA A 97 -1.05 -6.95 -16.25
CA ALA A 97 -1.40 -8.26 -15.70
C ALA A 97 -1.19 -8.36 -14.17
N THR A 98 -0.81 -7.27 -13.50
CA THR A 98 -0.63 -7.24 -12.03
C THR A 98 -1.95 -7.56 -11.31
N ARG A 99 -1.88 -8.46 -10.32
CA ARG A 99 -3.03 -8.91 -9.51
C ARG A 99 -2.78 -8.72 -8.02
N MET A 100 -3.86 -8.80 -7.26
CA MET A 100 -3.85 -8.84 -5.80
C MET A 100 -4.59 -10.10 -5.37
N ASP A 101 -4.02 -10.87 -4.45
CA ASP A 101 -4.51 -12.21 -4.11
C ASP A 101 -4.55 -12.48 -2.59
N TYR A 102 -3.62 -11.92 -1.81
CA TYR A 102 -3.54 -12.18 -0.36
C TYR A 102 -3.54 -10.89 0.47
N ILE A 103 -4.32 -10.89 1.56
CA ILE A 103 -4.32 -9.85 2.58
C ILE A 103 -4.00 -10.50 3.93
N ALA A 104 -2.85 -10.17 4.52
CA ALA A 104 -2.57 -10.43 5.93
C ALA A 104 -2.95 -9.23 6.78
N GLU A 105 -3.41 -9.49 8.00
CA GLU A 105 -3.70 -8.45 9.00
C GLU A 105 -2.77 -8.62 10.20
N PHE A 106 -2.23 -7.51 10.69
CA PHE A 106 -1.42 -7.43 11.89
C PHE A 106 -2.01 -6.39 12.84
N THR A 107 -2.39 -6.81 14.04
CA THR A 107 -2.86 -5.88 15.08
C THR A 107 -1.66 -5.29 15.83
N VAL A 108 -1.70 -3.98 16.06
CA VAL A 108 -0.76 -3.26 16.92
C VAL A 108 -1.48 -2.76 18.18
N THR A 109 -0.71 -2.46 19.22
CA THR A 109 -1.29 -2.04 20.51
C THR A 109 -1.60 -0.55 20.57
N MET A 110 -1.00 0.26 19.69
CA MET A 110 -1.15 1.71 19.66
C MET A 110 -1.41 2.22 18.24
N PRO A 111 -2.13 3.34 18.08
CA PRO A 111 -2.39 3.95 16.79
C PRO A 111 -1.10 4.24 16.02
N ILE A 112 -1.13 3.93 14.72
CA ILE A 112 0.00 4.12 13.81
C ILE A 112 -0.11 5.52 13.24
N LEU A 113 0.87 6.39 13.48
CA LEU A 113 0.92 7.73 12.88
C LEU A 113 1.54 7.70 11.49
N SER A 114 2.63 6.96 11.36
CA SER A 114 3.40 6.79 10.14
C SER A 114 3.89 5.36 10.05
N LEU A 115 4.05 4.89 8.81
CA LEU A 115 4.49 3.56 8.48
C LEU A 115 5.61 3.66 7.45
N THR A 116 6.66 2.86 7.61
CA THR A 116 7.63 2.62 6.55
C THR A 116 8.01 1.14 6.52
N GLY A 117 8.44 0.67 5.36
CA GLY A 117 8.77 -0.73 5.12
C GLY A 117 10.14 -0.85 4.49
N ARG A 118 10.90 -1.86 4.91
CA ARG A 118 12.15 -2.27 4.28
C ARG A 118 12.07 -3.73 3.90
N SER A 119 12.42 -4.04 2.65
CA SER A 119 12.54 -5.41 2.18
C SER A 119 14.01 -5.80 2.09
N ASP A 120 14.35 -6.95 2.64
CA ASP A 120 15.65 -7.57 2.49
C ASP A 120 15.48 -8.93 1.81
N VAL A 121 16.36 -9.25 0.87
CA VAL A 121 16.35 -10.50 0.12
C VAL A 121 17.48 -11.35 0.65
N LEU A 122 17.16 -12.29 1.53
CA LEU A 122 18.16 -13.21 2.03
C LEU A 122 18.34 -14.35 1.03
N HIS A 123 19.47 -14.34 0.34
CA HIS A 123 19.88 -15.43 -0.55
C HIS A 123 20.49 -16.57 0.26
N SER A 124 19.65 -17.43 0.83
CA SER A 124 20.08 -18.69 1.44
C SER A 124 19.73 -19.85 0.53
N TYR A 125 20.68 -20.42 -0.19
CA TYR A 125 20.43 -21.62 -1.00
C TYR A 125 19.84 -22.75 -0.13
N PRO A 126 18.73 -23.43 -0.51
CA PRO A 126 18.04 -23.44 -1.81
C PRO A 126 16.81 -22.52 -1.90
N MET A 127 16.56 -21.63 -0.93
CA MET A 127 15.31 -20.87 -0.80
C MET A 127 15.56 -19.36 -0.70
N VAL A 128 14.96 -18.57 -1.60
CA VAL A 128 14.95 -17.11 -1.47
C VAL A 128 13.89 -16.74 -0.44
N LYS A 129 14.30 -16.13 0.67
CA LYS A 129 13.36 -15.62 1.69
C LYS A 129 13.32 -14.10 1.62
N HIS A 130 12.16 -13.57 1.30
CA HIS A 130 11.89 -12.14 1.42
C HIS A 130 11.55 -11.84 2.89
N ILE A 131 12.37 -11.00 3.53
CA ILE A 131 12.12 -10.52 4.88
C ILE A 131 11.62 -9.08 4.75
N ILE A 132 10.40 -8.85 5.22
CA ILE A 132 9.80 -7.52 5.25
C ILE A 132 9.83 -7.01 6.68
N GLN A 133 10.50 -5.89 6.88
CA GLN A 133 10.57 -5.19 8.14
C GLN A 133 9.67 -3.97 8.07
N VAL A 134 8.67 -3.93 8.94
CA VAL A 134 7.70 -2.85 9.02
C VAL A 134 8.01 -2.03 10.26
N TYR A 135 8.27 -0.74 10.07
CA TYR A 135 8.56 0.21 11.13
C TYR A 135 7.38 1.16 11.28
N CYS A 136 6.82 1.21 12.48
CA CYS A 136 5.67 2.05 12.81
C CYS A 136 6.10 3.17 13.75
N VAL A 137 5.68 4.39 13.45
CA VAL A 137 5.73 5.50 14.42
C VAL A 137 4.38 5.51 15.14
N GLN A 138 4.42 5.46 16.47
CA GLN A 138 3.24 5.38 17.32
C GLN A 138 3.23 6.53 18.34
N THR A 139 2.05 6.83 18.86
CA THR A 139 1.84 7.89 19.85
C THR A 139 2.24 7.44 21.24
N GLN A 140 3.50 7.64 21.65
CA GLN A 140 3.81 7.68 23.08
C GLN A 140 3.54 9.08 23.66
N ALA A 141 3.67 10.15 22.87
CA ALA A 141 3.21 11.51 23.15
C ALA A 141 3.03 12.31 21.84
N ILE A 142 1.98 13.14 21.73
CA ILE A 142 1.81 14.13 20.64
C ILE A 142 1.81 15.52 21.27
N GLN A 143 2.61 16.43 20.72
CA GLN A 143 2.53 17.85 21.03
C GLN A 143 1.90 18.57 19.84
N LEU A 144 0.80 19.27 20.08
CA LEU A 144 0.15 20.13 19.09
C LEU A 144 0.75 21.52 19.20
N HIS A 145 1.14 22.10 18.07
CA HIS A 145 1.61 23.48 17.99
C HIS A 145 0.76 24.18 16.95
N ASP A 146 0.05 25.23 17.38
CA ASP A 146 -0.64 26.12 16.47
C ASP A 146 0.36 27.17 15.97
N LEU A 147 0.31 27.45 14.67
CA LEU A 147 1.05 28.54 14.04
C LEU A 147 0.07 29.70 13.88
N ASP A 148 0.31 30.80 14.60
CA ASP A 148 -0.36 32.10 14.39
C ASP A 148 0.13 32.78 13.10
#